data_AF-A0A3M9ZYE6-F1
#
_entry.id   AF-A0A3M9ZYE6-F1
#
_cell.length_a   1.000
_cell.length_b   1.000
_cell.length_c   1.000
_cell.angle_alpha   90.00
_cell.angle_beta   90.00
_cell.angle_gamma   90.00
#
_symmetry.space_group_name_H-M   'P 1'
#
loop_
_entity.id
_entity.type
_entity.pdbx_description
1 polymer ?
#
loop_
_entity_poly.entity_id
_entity_poly.type
_entity_poly.pdbx_seq_one_letter_code
_entity_poly.pdbx_strand_id
1 'polypeptide(L)'
;MRVFDGGRAADDYMSAHTLAFSTPELTLKRFAFWLADMVPDPAGGGSVPRIDTFVDEKDFEPVRVVDDDKYTPSGAVLASSMYGDPAPEARFCAECGSKVSPGARFCAECGTAA
;
A
#
# COMPACT_ATOMS: atom_id res chain seq x y z
N MET A 1 8.54 3.63 -16.48
CA MET A 1 9.98 3.54 -16.09
C MET A 1 10.31 2.05 -15.90
N ARG A 2 11.51 1.60 -16.27
CA ARG A 2 11.93 0.21 -16.09
C ARG A 2 12.25 -0.05 -14.62
N VAL A 3 11.52 -0.95 -13.95
CA VAL A 3 11.68 -1.26 -12.52
C VAL A 3 12.03 -2.73 -12.35
N PHE A 4 13.12 -3.01 -11.64
CA PHE A 4 13.56 -4.38 -11.34
C PHE A 4 12.76 -4.98 -10.17
N ASP A 5 12.15 -6.15 -10.38
CA ASP A 5 11.51 -6.94 -9.32
C ASP A 5 12.51 -7.92 -8.69
N GLY A 6 13.20 -7.45 -7.66
CA GLY A 6 14.17 -8.26 -6.93
C GLY A 6 13.56 -9.41 -6.12
N GLY A 7 12.28 -9.31 -5.75
CA GLY A 7 11.58 -10.37 -5.00
C GLY A 7 11.35 -11.58 -5.88
N ARG A 8 10.76 -11.37 -7.06
CA ARG A 8 10.55 -12.43 -8.05
C ARG A 8 11.86 -13.09 -8.48
N ALA A 9 12.91 -12.30 -8.67
CA ALA A 9 14.23 -12.82 -9.03
C ALA A 9 14.84 -13.68 -7.92
N ALA A 10 14.71 -13.27 -6.65
CA ALA A 10 15.18 -14.05 -5.51
C ALA A 10 14.39 -15.37 -5.38
N ASP A 11 13.06 -15.33 -5.46
CA ASP A 11 12.23 -16.53 -5.38
C ASP A 11 12.59 -17.56 -6.47
N ASP A 12 12.79 -17.10 -7.71
CA ASP A 12 13.21 -17.96 -8.81
C ASP A 12 14.60 -18.57 -8.56
N TYR A 13 15.57 -17.77 -8.12
CA TYR A 13 16.90 -18.25 -7.76
C TYR A 13 16.87 -19.31 -6.65
N MET A 14 16.10 -19.07 -5.60
CA MET A 14 15.97 -19.97 -4.45
C MET A 14 15.20 -21.25 -4.80
N SER A 15 14.31 -21.20 -5.80
CA SER A 15 13.60 -22.38 -6.31
C SER A 15 14.49 -23.29 -7.17
N ALA A 16 15.45 -22.70 -7.91
CA ALA A 16 16.34 -23.41 -8.81
C ALA A 16 17.67 -23.84 -8.17
N HIS A 17 18.12 -23.17 -7.10
CA HIS A 17 19.41 -23.42 -6.47
C HIS A 17 19.24 -23.95 -5.05
N THR A 18 19.96 -25.04 -4.74
CA THR A 18 19.97 -25.57 -3.38
C THR A 18 20.79 -24.66 -2.46
N LEU A 19 20.21 -24.33 -1.31
CA LEU A 19 20.83 -23.43 -0.32
C LEU A 19 21.63 -24.17 0.75
N ALA A 20 21.68 -25.50 0.62
CA ALA A 20 22.31 -26.36 1.61
C ALA A 20 23.80 -25.98 1.77
N PHE A 21 24.17 -25.61 2.99
CA PHE A 21 25.55 -25.35 3.44
C PHE A 21 26.26 -24.12 2.83
N SER A 22 25.54 -23.15 2.28
CA SER A 22 26.15 -21.87 1.86
C SER A 22 26.11 -20.82 2.97
N THR A 23 27.21 -20.08 3.15
CA THR A 23 27.19 -18.85 3.96
C THR A 23 26.35 -17.80 3.24
N PRO A 24 25.65 -16.90 3.95
CA PRO A 24 24.83 -15.86 3.33
C PRO A 24 25.57 -15.04 2.27
N GLU A 25 26.87 -14.78 2.48
CA GLU A 25 27.72 -14.06 1.54
C GLU A 25 27.94 -14.83 0.23
N LEU A 26 28.14 -16.15 0.29
CA LEU A 26 28.30 -16.98 -0.90
C LEU A 26 27.00 -17.07 -1.70
N THR A 27 25.86 -17.18 -0.99
CA THR A 27 24.53 -17.15 -1.62
C THR A 27 24.31 -15.85 -2.38
N LEU A 28 24.63 -14.71 -1.76
CA LEU A 28 24.48 -13.39 -2.39
C LEU A 28 25.37 -13.22 -3.61
N LYS A 29 26.63 -13.68 -3.54
CA LYS A 29 27.56 -13.66 -4.68
C LYS A 29 27.04 -14.52 -5.84
N ARG A 30 26.57 -15.73 -5.55
CA ARG A 30 26.00 -16.63 -6.57
C ARG A 30 24.74 -16.06 -7.20
N PHE A 31 23.86 -15.46 -6.40
CA PHE A 31 22.68 -14.75 -6.90
C PHE A 31 23.06 -13.58 -7.83
N ALA A 32 24.05 -12.77 -7.44
CA ALA A 32 24.51 -11.66 -8.26
C ALA A 32 25.11 -12.12 -9.60
N PHE A 33 25.92 -13.20 -9.60
CA PHE A 33 26.44 -13.78 -10.83
C PHE A 33 25.33 -14.38 -11.70
N TRP A 34 24.38 -15.09 -11.09
CA TRP A 34 23.25 -15.67 -11.79
C TRP A 34 22.36 -14.62 -12.49
N LEU A 35 22.19 -13.44 -11.89
CA LEU A 35 21.50 -12.31 -12.53
C LEU A 35 22.26 -11.75 -13.75
N ALA A 36 23.59 -11.85 -13.75
CA ALA A 36 24.43 -11.38 -14.85
C ALA A 36 24.57 -12.41 -16.00
N ASP A 37 24.13 -13.66 -15.79
CA ASP A 37 24.17 -14.68 -16.84
C ASP A 37 23.28 -14.30 -18.04
N MET A 38 23.78 -14.57 -19.24
CA MET A 38 23.05 -14.29 -20.49
C MET A 38 22.02 -15.40 -20.75
N VAL A 39 20.76 -15.02 -20.86
CA VAL A 39 19.62 -15.92 -21.11
C VAL A 39 19.02 -15.59 -22.49
N PRO A 40 18.49 -16.57 -23.23
CA PRO A 40 17.78 -16.31 -24.48
C PRO A 40 16.62 -15.34 -24.23
N ASP A 41 16.55 -14.29 -25.04
CA ASP A 41 15.49 -13.30 -24.95
C ASP A 41 14.14 -13.92 -25.32
N PRO A 42 13.11 -13.87 -24.44
CA PRO A 42 11.77 -14.34 -24.77
C PRO A 42 11.13 -13.59 -25.95
N ALA A 43 11.58 -12.37 -26.27
CA ALA A 43 11.08 -11.58 -27.39
C ALA A 43 11.72 -11.96 -28.75
N GLY A 44 12.70 -12.88 -28.76
CA GLY A 44 13.31 -13.37 -30.00
C GLY A 44 14.20 -12.34 -30.67
N GLY A 45 15.28 -11.93 -30.00
CA GLY A 45 16.23 -10.93 -30.52
C GLY A 45 17.69 -11.11 -30.14
N GLY A 46 18.05 -12.14 -29.35
CA GLY A 46 19.43 -12.39 -28.93
C GLY A 46 19.52 -13.01 -27.54
N SER A 47 20.69 -12.88 -26.90
CA SER A 47 20.85 -13.16 -25.48
C SER A 47 20.87 -11.84 -24.71
N VAL A 48 20.10 -11.78 -23.63
CA VAL A 48 20.02 -10.64 -22.71
C VAL A 48 20.46 -11.10 -21.33
N PRO A 49 21.04 -10.21 -20.50
CA PRO A 49 21.36 -10.58 -19.13
C PRO A 49 20.07 -10.91 -18.38
N ARG A 50 20.10 -11.96 -17.55
CA ARG A 50 18.92 -12.48 -16.87
C ARG A 50 18.17 -11.40 -16.08
N ILE A 51 18.87 -10.42 -15.52
CA ILE A 51 18.25 -9.28 -14.82
C ILE A 51 17.19 -8.57 -15.68
N ASP A 52 17.38 -8.45 -17.00
CA ASP A 52 16.43 -7.78 -17.89
C ASP A 52 15.10 -8.53 -18.00
N THR A 53 15.08 -9.84 -17.74
CA THR A 53 13.85 -10.65 -17.72
C THR A 53 12.96 -10.39 -16.50
N PHE A 54 13.50 -9.73 -15.47
CA PHE A 54 12.81 -9.36 -14.24
C PHE A 54 12.54 -7.85 -14.14
N VAL A 55 12.74 -7.11 -15.23
CA VAL A 55 12.49 -5.67 -15.28
C VAL A 55 11.14 -5.43 -15.93
N ASP A 56 10.17 -5.03 -15.11
CA ASP A 56 8.83 -4.69 -15.57
C ASP A 56 8.74 -3.19 -15.87
N GLU A 57 7.98 -2.83 -16.90
CA GLU A 57 7.59 -1.45 -17.15
C GLU A 57 6.45 -1.07 -16.19
N LYS A 58 6.79 -0.33 -15.13
CA LYS A 58 5.79 0.28 -14.25
C LYS A 58 5.70 1.77 -14.56
N ASP A 59 4.49 2.21 -14.87
CA ASP A 59 4.17 3.63 -14.93
C ASP A 59 3.96 4.13 -13.51
N PHE A 60 4.95 4.86 -12.98
CA PHE A 60 4.65 5.81 -11.92
C PHE A 60 3.81 6.88 -12.58
N GLU A 61 2.48 6.80 -12.41
CA GLU A 61 1.62 7.94 -12.68
C GLU A 61 2.31 9.17 -12.08
N PRO A 62 2.49 10.27 -12.83
CA PRO A 62 3.07 11.48 -12.27
C PRO A 62 2.31 11.78 -11.00
N VAL A 63 3.04 12.11 -9.92
CA VAL A 63 2.45 12.68 -8.70
C VAL A 63 1.33 13.58 -9.18
N ARG A 64 0.07 13.22 -8.87
CA ARG A 64 -1.06 14.08 -9.18
C ARG A 64 -0.71 15.37 -8.48
N VAL A 65 -0.21 16.34 -9.24
CA VAL A 65 -0.05 17.70 -8.77
C VAL A 65 -1.43 17.99 -8.25
N VAL A 66 -1.52 18.18 -6.93
CA VAL A 66 -2.78 18.49 -6.29
C VAL A 66 -3.28 19.70 -7.04
N ASP A 67 -4.32 19.53 -7.86
CA ASP A 67 -5.07 20.68 -8.32
C ASP A 67 -5.45 21.40 -7.03
N ASP A 68 -4.92 22.62 -6.83
CA ASP A 68 -5.11 23.39 -5.59
C ASP A 68 -6.60 23.53 -5.21
N ASP A 69 -7.49 23.34 -6.19
CA ASP A 69 -8.94 23.36 -6.05
C ASP A 69 -9.55 22.09 -5.41
N LYS A 70 -8.79 20.99 -5.25
CA LYS A 70 -9.29 19.75 -4.64
C LYS A 70 -8.21 18.96 -3.89
N TYR A 71 -7.90 19.42 -2.68
CA TYR A 71 -7.08 18.69 -1.72
C TYR A 71 -7.71 17.32 -1.37
N THR A 72 -7.10 16.23 -1.82
CA THR A 72 -7.36 14.89 -1.30
C THR A 72 -6.20 14.46 -0.42
N PRO A 73 -6.42 14.15 0.87
CA PRO A 73 -5.34 13.73 1.74
C PRO A 73 -4.71 12.44 1.20
N SER A 74 -3.44 12.52 0.81
CA SER A 74 -2.59 11.33 0.69
C SER A 74 -2.59 10.68 2.06
N GLY A 75 -3.12 9.46 2.21
CA GLY A 75 -3.42 8.78 3.47
C GLY A 75 -2.25 8.55 4.46
N ALA A 76 -1.14 9.27 4.30
CA ALA A 76 -0.07 9.47 5.27
C ALA A 76 -0.50 10.34 6.48
N VAL A 77 -1.59 11.10 6.36
CA VAL A 77 -2.21 11.81 7.49
C VAL A 77 -3.59 11.22 7.75
N LEU A 78 -3.90 11.02 9.05
CA LEU A 78 -5.19 10.60 9.62
C LEU A 78 -5.36 9.11 10.00
N ALA A 79 -4.46 8.63 10.87
CA ALA A 79 -4.93 8.09 12.16
C ALA A 79 -4.27 8.89 13.30
N SER A 80 -4.52 10.18 13.31
CA SER A 80 -4.25 11.03 14.48
C SER A 80 -5.48 11.90 14.66
N SER A 81 -6.49 11.32 15.28
CA SER A 81 -7.65 12.02 15.85
C SER A 81 -7.16 13.11 16.79
N MET A 82 -6.95 14.32 16.27
CA MET A 82 -6.61 15.46 17.12
C MET A 82 -7.47 16.70 16.87
N TYR A 83 -8.15 16.89 15.73
CA TYR A 83 -9.08 18.03 15.58
C TYR A 83 -10.28 17.74 14.65
N GLY A 84 -11.42 17.44 15.29
CA GLY A 84 -12.74 18.04 15.04
C GLY A 84 -13.43 17.88 13.69
N ASP A 85 -14.27 16.85 13.59
CA ASP A 85 -15.64 17.01 13.08
C ASP A 85 -16.54 16.01 13.84
N PRO A 86 -17.29 16.41 14.89
CA PRO A 86 -18.38 15.58 15.34
C PRO A 86 -19.49 15.81 14.32
N ALA A 87 -19.58 14.94 13.32
CA ALA A 87 -20.85 14.72 12.67
C ALA A 87 -21.89 14.59 13.80
N PRO A 88 -22.91 15.46 13.87
CA PRO A 88 -23.86 15.39 14.96
C PRO A 88 -24.70 14.15 14.73
N GLU A 89 -24.26 13.03 15.31
CA GLU A 89 -25.06 11.84 15.41
C GLU A 89 -26.34 12.26 16.14
N ALA A 90 -27.44 12.25 15.38
CA ALA A 90 -28.75 12.56 15.89
C ALA A 90 -29.05 11.53 17.00
N ARG A 91 -29.05 11.99 18.25
CA ARG A 91 -29.48 11.16 19.37
C ARG A 91 -31.00 11.12 19.37
N PHE A 92 -31.57 9.97 19.69
CA PHE A 92 -33.01 9.81 19.84
C PHE A 92 -33.31 9.45 21.29
N CYS A 93 -34.37 10.02 21.85
CA CYS A 93 -34.79 9.69 23.20
C CYS A 93 -35.20 8.22 23.27
N ALA A 94 -34.67 7.48 24.24
CA ALA A 94 -35.00 6.07 24.43
C ALA A 94 -36.48 5.83 24.77
N GLU A 95 -37.16 6.82 25.37
CA GLU A 95 -38.54 6.68 25.84
C GLU A 95 -39.58 7.12 24.79
N CYS A 96 -39.36 8.24 24.09
CA CYS A 96 -40.33 8.78 23.13
C CYS A 96 -39.87 8.75 21.67
N GLY A 97 -38.64 8.31 21.40
CA GLY A 97 -38.06 8.24 20.05
C GLY A 97 -37.80 9.59 19.38
N SER A 98 -38.05 10.71 20.07
CA SER A 98 -37.87 12.05 19.50
C SER A 98 -36.40 12.41 19.35
N LYS A 99 -36.07 13.18 18.31
CA LYS A 99 -34.69 13.61 18.04
C LYS A 99 -34.23 14.61 19.10
N VAL A 100 -33.15 14.27 19.80
CA VAL A 100 -32.52 15.08 20.84
C VAL A 100 -31.19 15.63 20.32
N SER A 101 -30.94 16.91 20.55
CA SER A 101 -29.67 17.54 20.17
C SER A 101 -28.51 16.94 20.97
N PRO A 102 -27.30 16.77 20.38
CA PRO A 102 -26.18 16.06 20.99
C PRO A 102 -25.59 16.72 22.26
N GLY A 103 -26.09 17.89 22.67
CA GLY A 103 -25.72 18.57 23.92
C GLY A 103 -26.86 18.75 24.93
N ALA A 104 -28.07 18.25 24.65
CA ALA A 104 -29.19 18.38 25.58
C ALA A 104 -29.12 17.30 26.67
N ARG A 105 -29.31 17.71 27.93
CA ARG A 105 -29.34 16.80 29.10
C ARG A 105 -30.69 16.10 29.30
N PHE A 106 -31.74 16.66 28.73
CA PHE A 106 -33.12 16.18 28.86
C PHE A 106 -33.82 16.30 27.50
N CYS A 107 -34.75 15.40 27.23
CA CYS A 107 -35.59 15.46 26.05
C CYS A 107 -36.61 16.61 26.19
N ALA A 108 -36.70 17.47 25.19
CA ALA A 108 -37.63 18.60 25.18
C ALA A 108 -39.11 18.18 25.12
N GLU A 109 -39.39 16.97 24.63
CA GLU A 109 -40.76 16.49 24.41
C GLU A 109 -41.33 15.70 25.61
N CYS A 110 -40.52 14.85 26.25
CA CYS A 110 -40.97 14.01 27.37
C CYS A 110 -40.32 14.34 28.72
N GLY A 111 -39.32 15.23 28.75
CA GLY A 111 -38.62 15.63 29.98
C GLY A 111 -37.65 14.59 30.56
N THR A 112 -37.59 13.37 30.00
CA THR A 112 -36.65 12.33 30.45
C THR A 112 -35.21 12.70 30.14
N ALA A 113 -34.27 12.29 30.99
CA ALA A 113 -32.84 12.45 30.73
C ALA A 113 -32.47 11.83 29.38
N ALA A 114 -31.74 12.59 28.57
CA ALA A 114 -31.35 12.25 27.21
C ALA A 114 -30.18 11.26 27.15
#